data_AF-A0A0Q9B186-F1
#
_entry.id   AF-A0A0Q9B186-F1
#
_cell.length_a   1.000
_cell.length_b   1.000
_cell.length_c   1.000
_cell.angle_alpha   90.00
_cell.angle_beta   90.00
_cell.angle_gamma   90.00
#
_symmetry.space_group_name_H-M   'P 1'
#
loop_
_entity.id
_entity.type
_entity.pdbx_description
1 polymer ?
#
loop_
_entity_poly.entity_id
_entity_poly.type
_entity_poly.pdbx_seq_one_letter_code
_entity_poly.pdbx_strand_id
1 'polypeptide(L)' 'MSVGPEGVRTVHAHADLRMGWAGYGSYAESSRVFALPSPDKAGRCAIVLVERGARTLEDVDRLRALLDSRLPRA' A
#
# COMPACT_ATOMS: atom_id res chain seq x y z
N MET A 1 6.17 -2.52 9.34
CA MET A 1 5.61 -1.89 8.13
C MET A 1 4.52 -0.92 8.56
N SER A 2 4.50 0.29 8.03
CA SER A 2 3.51 1.33 8.30
C SER A 2 3.12 2.03 7.00
N VAL A 3 1.85 2.37 6.84
CA VAL A 3 1.34 3.11 5.68
C VAL A 3 0.83 4.46 6.16
N GLY A 4 1.24 5.53 5.49
CA GLY A 4 0.90 6.90 5.87
C GLY A 4 0.86 7.84 4.68
N PRO A 5 0.58 9.13 4.88
CA PRO A 5 0.40 10.10 3.81
C PRO A 5 1.62 10.28 2.91
N GLU A 6 2.82 10.02 3.42
CA GLU A 6 4.06 10.01 2.63
C GLU A 6 4.28 8.72 1.80
N GLY A 7 3.54 7.64 2.05
CA GLY A 7 3.66 6.37 1.35
C GLY A 7 3.76 5.15 2.28
N VAL A 8 4.36 4.07 1.76
CA VAL A 8 4.59 2.83 2.50
C VAL A 8 6.01 2.85 3.04
N ARG A 9 6.16 2.64 4.36
CA ARG A 9 7.45 2.48 5.03
C ARG A 9 7.58 1.09 5.61
N THR A 10 8.65 0.40 5.24
CA THR A 10 8.96 -0.94 5.76
C THR A 10 10.36 -0.91 6.36
N VAL A 11 10.40 -1.02 7.69
CA VAL A 11 11.64 -1.18 8.44
C VAL A 11 11.88 -2.68 8.63
N HIS A 12 13.02 -3.14 8.12
CA HIS A 12 13.65 -4.43 8.37
C HIS A 12 14.85 -4.23 9.30
N ALA A 13 15.37 -5.32 9.88
CA ALA A 13 16.51 -5.28 10.80
C ALA A 13 17.77 -4.61 10.22
N HIS A 14 17.91 -4.58 8.90
CA HIS A 14 19.07 -4.01 8.20
C HIS A 14 18.70 -2.99 7.10
N ALA A 15 17.41 -2.65 6.93
CA ALA A 15 16.98 -1.78 5.85
C ALA A 15 15.72 -0.98 6.22
N ASP A 16 15.67 0.29 5.85
CA ASP A 16 14.47 1.12 5.89
C ASP A 16 14.06 1.44 4.46
N LEU A 17 13.01 0.79 3.97
CA LEU A 17 12.44 1.05 2.66
C LEU A 17 11.31 2.05 2.79
N ARG A 18 11.40 3.14 2.03
CA ARG A 18 10.34 4.15 1.89
C ARG A 18 9.92 4.19 0.44
N MET A 19 8.69 3.81 0.17
CA MET A 19 8.11 3.85 -1.15
C MET A 19 7.01 4.90 -1.17
N GLY A 20 7.27 5.99 -1.88
CA GLY A 20 6.29 7.06 -2.10
C GLY A 20 5.20 6.62 -3.08
N TRP A 21 4.06 7.32 -3.05
CA TRP A 21 2.91 6.99 -3.88
C TRP A 21 3.20 6.97 -5.39
N ALA A 22 4.14 7.80 -5.87
CA ALA A 22 4.57 7.83 -7.27
C ALA A 22 5.20 6.51 -7.76
N GLY A 23 5.59 5.61 -6.84
CA GLY A 23 6.06 4.26 -7.17
C GLY A 23 4.93 3.25 -7.44
N TYR A 24 3.67 3.65 -7.28
CA TYR A 24 2.48 2.83 -7.52
C TYR A 24 1.62 3.48 -8.61
N GLY A 25 1.09 2.66 -9.53
CA GLY A 25 0.27 3.16 -10.63
C GLY A 25 -1.22 3.22 -10.28
N SER A 26 -1.66 2.25 -9.48
CA SER A 26 -3.05 2.10 -9.04
C SER A 26 -3.07 1.23 -7.78
N TYR A 27 -4.24 1.10 -7.17
CA TYR A 27 -4.47 0.08 -6.15
C TYR A 27 -5.69 -0.77 -6.51
N ALA A 28 -5.63 -2.05 -6.15
CA ALA A 28 -6.73 -2.99 -6.25
C ALA A 28 -7.07 -3.48 -4.85
N GLU A 29 -8.33 -3.34 -4.47
CA GLU A 29 -8.84 -3.87 -3.22
C GLU A 29 -9.49 -5.23 -3.45
N SER A 30 -9.15 -6.20 -2.61
CA SER A 30 -9.81 -7.50 -2.49
C SER A 30 -10.24 -7.72 -1.05
N SER A 31 -11.16 -8.66 -0.82
CA SER A 31 -11.83 -8.92 0.47
C SER A 31 -10.93 -9.26 1.67
N ARG A 32 -9.61 -9.30 1.47
CA ARG A 32 -8.59 -9.60 2.49
C ARG A 32 -7.30 -8.80 2.34
N VAL A 33 -7.13 -8.06 1.22
CA VAL A 33 -5.85 -7.45 0.85
C VAL A 33 -6.04 -6.21 -0.03
N PHE A 34 -5.17 -5.22 0.11
CA PHE A 34 -4.97 -4.15 -0.86
C PHE A 34 -3.68 -4.41 -1.63
N ALA A 35 -3.78 -4.56 -2.94
CA ALA A 35 -2.63 -4.73 -3.83
C ALA A 35 -2.30 -3.41 -4.51
N LEU A 36 -1.05 -2.96 -4.39
CA LEU A 36 -0.53 -1.78 -5.05
C LEU A 36 0.50 -2.20 -6.09
N PRO A 37 0.09 -2.43 -7.35
CA PRO A 37 1.04 -2.69 -8.42
C PRO A 37 1.89 -1.45 -8.72
N SER A 38 3.21 -1.64 -8.83
CA SER A 38 4.06 -0.65 -9.46
C SER A 38 3.71 -0.52 -10.95
N PRO A 39 3.79 0.70 -11.53
CA PRO A 39 3.46 0.94 -12.93
C PRO A 39 4.52 0.37 -13.89
N ASP A 40 5.64 -0.10 -13.34
CA ASP A 40 6.80 -0.53 -14.11
C ASP A 40 6.59 -1.94 -14.69
N LYS A 41 6.56 -2.05 -16.03
CA LYS A 41 6.45 -3.34 -16.72
C LYS A 41 7.69 -4.23 -16.54
N ALA A 42 8.84 -3.65 -16.17
CA ALA A 42 10.10 -4.38 -16.01
C ALA A 42 10.28 -4.94 -14.60
N GLY A 43 9.78 -4.23 -13.58
CA GLY A 43 9.78 -4.67 -12.19
C GLY A 43 8.36 -4.94 -11.70
N ARG A 44 7.92 -6.21 -11.73
CA ARG A 44 6.62 -6.65 -11.15
C ARG A 44 6.65 -6.62 -9.62
N CYS A 45 6.99 -5.49 -9.04
CA CYS A 45 6.88 -5.26 -7.61
C CYS A 45 5.45 -4.80 -7.33
N ALA A 46 4.70 -5.61 -6.59
CA ALA A 46 3.41 -5.23 -6.05
C ALA A 46 3.51 -5.32 -4.53
N ILE A 47 3.02 -4.31 -3.83
CA ILE A 47 2.86 -4.41 -2.38
C ILE A 47 1.46 -4.92 -2.09
N VAL A 48 1.41 -6.00 -1.31
CA VAL A 48 0.15 -6.53 -0.79
C VAL A 48 0.06 -6.15 0.67
N LEU A 49 -0.85 -5.24 0.99
CA LEU A 49 -1.23 -4.90 2.35
C LEU A 49 -2.33 -5.87 2.77
N VAL A 50 -2.02 -6.80 3.66
CA VAL A 50 -3.03 -7.72 4.18
C VAL A 50 -3.88 -6.98 5.21
N GLU A 51 -5.20 -7.09 5.14
CA GLU A 51 -6.12 -6.50 6.13
C GLU A 51 -5.79 -6.99 7.56
N ARG A 52 -5.21 -8.18 7.72
CA ARG A 52 -4.71 -8.66 9.03
C ARG A 52 -3.62 -7.77 9.65
N GLY A 53 -2.96 -6.91 8.89
CA GLY A 53 -2.03 -5.91 9.41
C GLY A 53 -2.76 -4.72 10.04
N ALA A 54 -4.01 -4.48 9.65
CA ALA A 54 -4.90 -3.52 10.29
C ALA A 54 -5.46 -4.17 11.56
N ARG A 55 -5.25 -3.53 12.71
CA ARG A 55 -5.68 -4.11 14.00
C ARG A 55 -7.19 -4.01 14.19
N THR A 56 -7.85 -3.13 13.44
CA THR A 56 -9.28 -2.84 13.51
C THR A 56 -9.86 -2.62 12.12
N LEU A 57 -11.19 -2.75 11.99
CA LEU A 57 -11.91 -2.39 10.75
C LEU A 57 -11.80 -0.88 10.45
N GLU A 58 -11.68 -0.03 11.47
CA GLU A 58 -11.45 1.41 11.29
C GLU A 58 -10.11 1.71 10.61
N ASP A 59 -9.07 0.93 10.92
CA ASP A 59 -7.76 1.05 10.27
C ASP A 59 -7.85 0.68 8.78
N VAL A 60 -8.71 -0.28 8.43
CA VAL A 60 -8.99 -0.65 7.03
C VAL A 60 -9.69 0.50 6.31
N ASP A 61 -10.73 1.08 6.90
CA ASP A 61 -11.46 2.21 6.29
C ASP A 61 -10.56 3.44 6.11
N ARG A 62 -9.71 3.76 7.10
CA ARG A 62 -8.70 4.82 6.98
C ARG A 62 -7.68 4.54 5.89
N LEU A 63 -7.22 3.29 5.79
CA LEU A 63 -6.31 2.88 4.72
C LEU A 63 -6.97 3.03 3.34
N ARG A 64 -8.23 2.59 3.19
CA ARG A 64 -8.99 2.73 1.95
C ARG A 64 -9.15 4.20 1.56
N ALA A 65 -9.58 5.05 2.48
CA ALA A 65 -9.71 6.49 2.25
C ALA A 65 -8.37 7.15 1.85
N LEU A 66 -7.27 6.72 2.47
CA LEU A 66 -5.94 7.19 2.12
C LEU A 66 -5.56 6.78 0.69
N LEU A 67 -5.78 5.51 0.32
CA LEU A 67 -5.51 5.01 -1.02
C LEU A 67 -6.36 5.73 -2.07
N ASP A 68 -7.66 5.88 -1.84
CA ASP A 68 -8.57 6.61 -2.74
C ASP A 68 -8.13 8.06 -2.97
N SER A 69 -7.53 8.71 -1.96
CA SER A 69 -7.04 10.09 -2.10
C SER A 69 -5.72 10.22 -2.87
N ARG A 70 -4.96 9.11 -3.01
CA ARG A 70 -3.58 9.13 -3.53
C ARG A 70 -3.40 8.36 -4.84
N LEU A 71 -4.21 7.33 -5.07
CA LEU A 71 -4.08 6.43 -6.19
C LEU A 71 -5.44 6.15 -6.82
N PRO A 72 -5.52 6.01 -8.14
CA PRO A 72 -6.72 5.54 -8.78
C PRO A 72 -6.97 4.06 -8.44
N ARG A 73 -8.24 3.72 -8.20
CA ARG A 73 -8.69 2.34 -8.03
C ARG A 73 -8.75 1.64 -9.39
N ALA A 74 -8.15 0.46 -9.49
CA ALA A 74 -8.17 -0.41 -10.67
C ALA A 74 -9.36 -1.38 -10.67
#